data_AF-A0A1H5MYS8-F1
#
_entry.id   AF-A0A1H5MYS8-F1
#
_cell.length_a   1.000
_cell.length_b   1.000
_cell.length_c   1.000
_cell.angle_alpha   90.00
_cell.angle_beta   90.00
_cell.angle_gamma   90.00
#
_symmetry.space_group_name_H-M   'P 1'
#
loop_
_entity.id
_entity.type
_entity.pdbx_description
1 polymer ?
#
loop_
_entity_poly.entity_id
_entity_poly.type
_entity_poly.pdbx_seq_one_letter_code
_entity_poly.pdbx_strand_id
1 'polypeptide(L)'
;MVSTHHEERRDVIVRQPFVSDEVGEIVAWHDSEGPTIDIHLEPEDSGQRADVSLTPSEARDLARQLREIADTAQRAGWTPAVLADARERYLPGLSDEQIIARLDALTERLGGLVLGYRGKIDWRAGRILVAETGHQLLDRAAGAVNVAEQHLAGYQQALDQLSTVKAELDHVRHFFTHESELPR
;
A
#
# COMPACT_ATOMS: atom_id res chain seq x y z
N MET A 1 -10.69 -14.46 63.64
CA MET A 1 -10.30 -15.12 62.38
C MET A 1 -9.85 -14.04 61.44
N VAL A 2 -8.54 -13.97 61.16
CA VAL A 2 -7.98 -13.08 60.15
C VAL A 2 -8.13 -13.81 58.83
N SER A 3 -9.01 -13.31 57.96
CA SER A 3 -9.05 -13.77 56.57
C SER A 3 -7.85 -13.16 55.87
N THR A 4 -6.76 -13.92 55.78
CA THR A 4 -5.68 -13.62 54.83
C THR A 4 -6.28 -13.81 53.45
N HIS A 5 -6.68 -12.71 52.81
CA HIS A 5 -6.78 -12.67 51.36
C HIS A 5 -5.39 -13.06 50.84
N HIS A 6 -5.27 -14.28 50.31
CA HIS A 6 -4.17 -14.56 49.40
C HIS A 6 -4.39 -13.60 48.23
N GLU A 7 -3.63 -12.51 48.20
CA GLU A 7 -3.39 -11.80 46.94
C GLU A 7 -2.81 -12.87 46.01
N GLU A 8 -3.64 -13.36 45.09
CA GLU A 8 -3.15 -14.11 43.94
C GLU A 8 -2.02 -13.29 43.35
N ARG A 9 -0.84 -13.88 43.32
CA ARG A 9 0.37 -13.22 42.85
C ARG A 9 0.22 -13.05 41.34
N ARG A 10 -0.39 -11.94 40.93
CA ARG A 10 -0.59 -11.57 39.53
C ARG A 10 0.72 -11.03 39.01
N ASP A 11 1.41 -11.84 38.22
CA ASP A 11 2.65 -11.40 37.57
C ASP A 11 2.25 -10.57 36.34
N VAL A 12 2.34 -9.24 36.47
CA VAL A 12 2.07 -8.32 35.36
C VAL A 12 3.13 -8.54 34.28
N ILE A 13 2.68 -8.87 33.07
CA ILE A 13 3.52 -9.08 31.88
C ILE A 13 3.77 -7.72 31.20
N VAL A 14 2.71 -6.97 30.92
CA VAL A 14 2.79 -5.66 30.26
C VAL A 14 1.60 -4.78 30.66
N ARG A 15 1.84 -3.48 30.72
CA ARG A 15 0.83 -2.44 30.93
C ARG A 15 0.98 -1.36 29.86
N GLN A 16 -0.13 -0.90 29.29
CA GLN A 16 -0.17 0.18 28.30
C GLN A 16 -1.40 1.06 28.53
N PRO A 17 -1.37 2.36 28.17
CA PRO A 17 -2.57 3.18 28.12
C PRO A 17 -3.61 2.63 27.15
N PHE A 18 -4.89 2.80 27.48
CA PHE A 18 -5.99 2.60 26.54
C PHE A 18 -6.28 3.93 25.82
N VAL A 19 -5.75 4.12 24.61
CA VAL A 19 -5.77 5.38 23.84
C VAL A 19 -4.94 6.51 24.49
N SER A 20 -5.18 6.83 25.77
CA SER A 20 -4.38 7.71 26.62
C SER A 20 -4.52 7.31 28.09
N ASP A 21 -3.59 7.76 28.93
CA ASP A 21 -3.61 7.45 30.38
C ASP A 21 -4.86 8.05 31.09
N GLU A 22 -5.46 9.11 30.53
CA GLU A 22 -6.66 9.80 31.05
C GLU A 22 -7.96 9.02 30.77
N VAL A 23 -7.93 8.02 29.89
CA VAL A 23 -9.10 7.21 29.50
C VAL A 23 -9.10 5.87 30.23
N GLY A 24 -7.94 5.25 30.37
CA GLY A 24 -7.83 3.94 30.98
C GLY A 24 -6.52 3.21 30.66
N GLU A 25 -6.47 1.93 31.00
CA GLU A 25 -5.30 1.08 30.80
C GLU A 25 -5.65 -0.33 30.32
N ILE A 26 -4.68 -0.95 29.66
CA ILE A 26 -4.67 -2.36 29.26
C ILE A 26 -3.54 -3.04 30.02
N VAL A 27 -3.86 -4.07 30.78
CA VAL A 27 -2.91 -4.82 31.60
C VAL A 27 -2.97 -6.29 31.22
N ALA A 28 -1.87 -6.82 30.71
CA ALA A 28 -1.70 -8.27 30.58
C ALA A 28 -0.94 -8.80 31.80
N TRP A 29 -1.46 -9.86 32.39
CA TRP A 29 -0.88 -10.50 33.56
C TRP A 29 -1.08 -12.01 33.49
N HIS A 30 -0.40 -12.75 34.37
CA HIS A 30 -0.48 -14.19 34.46
C HIS A 30 -0.79 -14.61 35.90
N ASP A 31 -1.66 -15.62 36.05
CA ASP A 31 -1.98 -16.26 37.32
C ASP A 31 -2.04 -17.80 37.19
N SER A 32 -2.74 -18.47 38.11
CA SER A 32 -2.91 -19.93 38.09
C SER A 32 -3.79 -20.44 36.94
N GLU A 33 -4.65 -19.60 36.36
CA GLU A 33 -5.56 -19.96 35.25
C GLU A 33 -4.93 -19.65 33.88
N GLY A 34 -3.97 -18.72 33.83
CA GLY A 34 -3.12 -18.47 32.67
C GLY A 34 -2.94 -16.98 32.38
N PRO A 35 -2.54 -16.61 31.14
CA PRO A 35 -2.44 -15.21 30.75
C PRO A 35 -3.82 -14.61 30.50
N THR A 36 -4.08 -13.47 31.14
CA THR A 36 -5.32 -12.69 31.01
C THR A 36 -4.97 -11.23 30.65
N ILE A 37 -5.84 -10.58 29.89
CA ILE A 37 -5.74 -9.17 29.51
C ILE A 37 -6.95 -8.45 30.08
N ASP A 38 -6.73 -7.53 31.00
CA ASP A 38 -7.75 -6.65 31.53
C ASP A 38 -7.68 -5.28 30.87
N ILE A 39 -8.84 -4.77 30.48
CA ILE A 39 -9.03 -3.41 29.99
C ILE A 39 -9.86 -2.67 31.04
N HIS A 40 -9.26 -1.65 31.64
CA HIS A 40 -9.87 -0.78 32.63
C HIS A 40 -10.12 0.58 32.00
N LEU A 41 -11.39 0.95 31.84
CA LEU A 41 -11.80 2.25 31.31
C LEU A 41 -12.43 3.06 32.44
N GLU A 42 -11.83 4.20 32.74
CA GLU A 42 -12.35 5.16 33.70
C GLU A 42 -11.95 6.58 33.24
N PRO A 43 -12.61 7.11 32.20
CA PRO A 43 -12.27 8.42 31.67
C PRO A 43 -12.51 9.51 32.73
N GLU A 44 -11.56 10.43 32.85
CA GLU A 44 -11.67 11.55 33.79
C GLU A 44 -12.99 12.33 33.60
N ASP A 45 -13.57 12.78 34.72
CA ASP A 45 -14.82 13.55 34.79
C ASP A 45 -16.08 12.90 34.19
N SER A 46 -16.00 11.64 33.72
CA SER A 46 -17.16 10.94 33.16
C SER A 46 -18.06 10.30 34.22
N GLY A 47 -17.48 9.94 35.37
CA GLY A 47 -18.14 9.11 36.40
C GLY A 47 -18.50 7.70 35.90
N GLN A 48 -18.00 7.30 34.73
CA GLN A 48 -18.27 6.00 34.11
C GLN A 48 -17.06 5.09 34.29
N ARG A 49 -17.33 3.82 34.54
CA ARG A 49 -16.31 2.79 34.66
C ARG A 49 -16.73 1.54 33.91
N ALA A 50 -15.82 0.96 33.14
CA ALA A 50 -15.99 -0.33 32.49
C ALA A 50 -14.73 -1.17 32.62
N ASP A 51 -14.90 -2.40 33.06
CA ASP A 51 -13.83 -3.39 33.20
C ASP A 51 -14.14 -4.57 32.28
N VAL A 52 -13.19 -4.94 31.42
CA VAL A 52 -13.32 -6.08 30.49
C VAL A 52 -12.10 -6.97 30.63
N SER A 53 -12.32 -8.24 30.97
CA SER A 53 -11.27 -9.26 31.01
C SER A 53 -11.38 -10.16 29.79
N LEU A 54 -10.26 -10.38 29.10
CA LEU A 54 -10.16 -11.14 27.87
C LEU A 54 -9.01 -12.13 27.94
N THR A 55 -9.20 -13.31 27.37
CA THR A 55 -8.10 -14.19 27.01
C THR A 55 -7.31 -13.62 25.82
N PRO A 56 -6.05 -14.04 25.58
CA PRO A 56 -5.30 -13.63 24.40
C PRO A 56 -5.95 -14.01 23.06
N SER A 57 -6.81 -15.03 23.01
CA SER A 57 -7.61 -15.36 21.82
C SER A 57 -8.72 -14.35 21.60
N GLU A 58 -9.49 -14.03 22.64
CA GLU A 58 -10.59 -13.07 22.55
C GLU A 58 -10.08 -11.66 22.25
N ALA A 59 -8.94 -11.27 22.80
CA ALA A 59 -8.29 -9.99 22.48
C ALA A 59 -7.92 -9.90 20.99
N ARG A 60 -7.48 -11.00 20.37
CA ARG A 60 -7.21 -11.04 18.91
C ARG A 60 -8.50 -10.93 18.10
N ASP A 61 -9.56 -11.58 18.54
CA ASP A 61 -10.88 -11.46 17.90
C ASP A 61 -11.46 -10.05 18.02
N LEU A 62 -11.34 -9.41 19.19
CA LEU A 62 -11.75 -8.03 19.40
C LEU A 62 -10.94 -7.08 18.51
N ALA A 63 -9.62 -7.25 18.44
CA ALA A 63 -8.76 -6.45 17.57
C ALA A 63 -9.18 -6.56 16.10
N ARG A 64 -9.53 -7.77 15.63
CA ARG A 64 -10.06 -7.98 14.29
C ARG A 64 -11.39 -7.26 14.07
N GLN A 65 -12.34 -7.34 15.01
CA GLN A 65 -13.63 -6.65 14.91
C GLN A 65 -13.48 -5.13 14.87
N LEU A 66 -12.62 -4.57 15.74
CA LEU A 66 -12.33 -3.13 15.75
C LEU A 66 -11.73 -2.67 14.42
N ARG A 67 -10.83 -3.46 13.84
CA ARG A 67 -10.27 -3.19 12.51
C ARG A 67 -11.35 -3.20 11.42
N GLU A 68 -12.20 -4.23 11.39
CA GLU A 68 -13.30 -4.33 10.41
C GLU A 68 -14.27 -3.13 10.50
N ILE A 69 -14.59 -2.68 11.72
CA ILE A 69 -15.42 -1.49 11.96
C ILE A 69 -14.70 -0.23 11.46
N ALA A 70 -13.42 -0.05 11.79
CA ALA A 70 -12.63 1.09 11.35
C ALA A 70 -12.56 1.19 9.82
N ASP A 71 -12.29 0.06 9.15
CA ASP A 71 -12.25 -0.03 7.69
C ASP A 71 -13.61 0.35 7.07
N THR A 72 -14.71 -0.11 7.68
CA THR A 72 -16.07 0.22 7.25
C THR A 72 -16.39 1.70 7.43
N ALA A 73 -16.09 2.26 8.60
CA ALA A 73 -16.31 3.67 8.90
C ALA A 73 -15.50 4.58 7.97
N GLN A 74 -14.26 4.19 7.67
CA GLN A 74 -13.43 4.89 6.72
C GLN A 74 -13.99 4.86 5.31
N ARG A 75 -14.44 3.69 4.83
CA ARG A 75 -15.05 3.58 3.50
C ARG A 75 -16.31 4.43 3.38
N ALA A 76 -17.09 4.55 4.46
CA ALA A 76 -18.22 5.46 4.51
C ALA A 76 -17.80 6.94 4.36
N GLY A 77 -16.55 7.28 4.71
CA GLY A 77 -15.95 8.59 4.49
C GLY A 77 -15.63 8.92 3.02
N TRP A 78 -15.63 7.93 2.12
CA TRP A 78 -15.45 8.11 0.67
C TRP A 78 -16.70 8.65 0.00
N THR A 79 -17.11 9.85 0.39
CA THR A 79 -18.28 10.51 -0.19
C THR A 79 -18.00 10.96 -1.63
N PRO A 80 -19.03 11.13 -2.47
CA PRO A 80 -18.86 11.66 -3.84
C PRO A 80 -18.08 12.99 -3.90
N ALA A 81 -18.25 13.85 -2.89
CA ALA A 81 -17.51 15.11 -2.80
C ALA A 81 -16.00 14.87 -2.57
N VAL A 82 -15.63 13.88 -1.77
CA VAL A 82 -14.23 13.50 -1.54
C VAL A 82 -13.62 12.91 -2.80
N LEU A 83 -14.35 12.01 -3.48
CA LEU A 83 -13.87 11.40 -4.72
C LEU A 83 -13.70 12.44 -5.84
N ALA A 84 -14.61 13.41 -5.93
CA ALA A 84 -14.48 14.54 -6.84
C ALA A 84 -13.24 15.40 -6.54
N ASP A 85 -13.02 15.77 -5.27
CA ASP A 85 -11.84 16.53 -4.83
C ASP A 85 -10.54 15.76 -5.12
N ALA A 86 -10.54 14.44 -4.86
CA ALA A 86 -9.42 13.55 -5.13
C ALA A 86 -9.06 13.51 -6.62
N ARG A 87 -10.09 13.36 -7.47
CA ARG A 87 -9.94 13.35 -8.93
C ARG A 87 -9.38 14.66 -9.45
N GLU A 88 -9.92 15.78 -8.98
CA GLU A 88 -9.53 17.10 -9.44
C GLU A 88 -8.08 17.43 -9.07
N ARG A 89 -7.68 17.12 -7.83
CA ARG A 89 -6.40 17.60 -7.28
C ARG A 89 -5.25 16.62 -7.34
N TYR A 90 -5.52 15.32 -7.22
CA TYR A 90 -4.46 14.34 -6.96
C TYR A 90 -4.42 13.21 -7.98
N LEU A 91 -5.59 12.79 -8.49
CA LEU A 91 -5.75 11.58 -9.29
C LEU A 91 -6.56 11.86 -10.57
N PRO A 92 -6.12 12.79 -11.44
CA PRO A 92 -6.86 13.14 -12.65
C PRO A 92 -6.99 11.93 -13.58
N GLY A 93 -8.19 11.76 -14.15
CA GLY A 93 -8.47 10.68 -15.11
C GLY A 93 -8.77 9.31 -14.51
N LEU A 94 -8.77 9.15 -13.18
CA LEU A 94 -9.16 7.90 -12.52
C LEU A 94 -10.68 7.83 -12.27
N SER A 95 -11.22 6.61 -12.37
CA SER A 95 -12.61 6.31 -11.97
C SER A 95 -12.76 6.35 -10.45
N ASP A 96 -13.99 6.43 -9.95
CA ASP A 96 -14.26 6.42 -8.51
C ASP A 96 -13.73 5.13 -7.85
N GLU A 97 -13.89 3.98 -8.50
CA GLU A 97 -13.40 2.70 -8.00
C GLU A 97 -11.87 2.66 -7.90
N GLN A 98 -11.19 3.22 -8.91
CA GLN A 98 -9.72 3.32 -8.91
C GLN A 98 -9.23 4.27 -7.82
N ILE A 99 -9.93 5.39 -7.60
CA ILE A 99 -9.62 6.34 -6.52
C ILE A 99 -9.82 5.67 -5.17
N ILE A 100 -10.94 4.99 -4.94
CA ILE A 100 -11.23 4.26 -3.69
C ILE A 100 -10.14 3.24 -3.41
N ALA A 101 -9.76 2.42 -4.41
CA ALA A 101 -8.71 1.41 -4.23
C ALA A 101 -7.36 2.03 -3.83
N ARG A 102 -7.02 3.21 -4.36
CA ARG A 102 -5.80 3.93 -3.98
C ARG A 102 -5.88 4.51 -2.58
N LEU A 103 -7.02 5.06 -2.21
CA LEU A 103 -7.24 5.61 -0.87
C LEU A 103 -7.20 4.49 0.18
N ASP A 104 -7.84 3.35 -0.07
CA ASP A 104 -7.79 2.17 0.81
C ASP A 104 -6.35 1.66 0.97
N ALA A 105 -5.60 1.51 -0.13
CA ALA A 105 -4.20 1.09 -0.08
C ALA A 105 -3.30 2.08 0.67
N LEU A 106 -3.56 3.38 0.51
CA LEU A 106 -2.81 4.42 1.21
C LEU A 106 -3.10 4.41 2.71
N THR A 107 -4.36 4.26 3.11
CA THR A 107 -4.72 4.15 4.53
C THR A 107 -4.06 2.95 5.18
N GLU A 108 -4.17 1.76 4.57
CA GLU A 108 -3.55 0.54 5.11
C GLU A 108 -2.05 0.75 5.34
N ARG A 109 -1.37 1.40 4.39
CA ARG A 109 0.06 1.69 4.48
C ARG A 109 0.42 2.72 5.56
N LEU A 110 -0.45 3.70 5.80
CA LEU A 110 -0.23 4.75 6.81
C LEU A 110 -0.74 4.35 8.20
N GLY A 111 -1.46 3.24 8.33
CA GLY A 111 -2.02 2.79 9.60
C GLY A 111 -3.10 3.73 10.17
N GLY A 112 -3.77 4.50 9.31
CA GLY A 112 -4.75 5.50 9.77
C GLY A 112 -5.35 6.39 8.68
N LEU A 113 -6.19 7.33 9.12
CA LEU A 113 -7.06 8.16 8.28
C LEU A 113 -6.30 9.00 7.25
N VAL A 114 -6.62 8.79 5.98
CA VAL A 114 -6.23 9.65 4.84
C VAL A 114 -7.06 10.93 4.76
N LEU A 115 -8.18 10.99 5.49
CA LEU A 115 -9.01 12.18 5.63
C LEU A 115 -8.43 13.12 6.69
N GLY A 116 -8.21 14.38 6.30
CA GLY A 116 -7.91 15.51 7.17
C GLY A 116 -9.16 16.29 7.57
N TYR A 117 -8.98 17.60 7.84
CA TYR A 117 -10.04 18.46 8.36
C TYR A 117 -11.26 18.59 7.41
N ARG A 118 -12.47 18.51 7.98
CA ARG A 118 -13.77 18.59 7.28
C ARG A 118 -13.98 17.51 6.21
N GLY A 119 -13.39 16.32 6.40
CA GLY A 119 -13.57 15.21 5.49
C GLY A 119 -12.92 15.43 4.12
N LYS A 120 -11.91 16.29 4.01
CA LYS A 120 -11.08 16.39 2.81
C LYS A 120 -9.88 15.46 2.92
N ILE A 121 -9.29 15.05 1.81
CA ILE A 121 -8.00 14.33 1.84
C ILE A 121 -6.94 15.24 2.47
N ASP A 122 -6.21 14.69 3.44
CA ASP A 122 -5.07 15.39 4.04
C ASP A 122 -4.02 15.75 2.97
N TRP A 123 -3.44 16.95 3.07
CA TRP A 123 -2.51 17.45 2.04
C TRP A 123 -1.28 16.56 1.86
N ARG A 124 -0.79 15.93 2.94
CA ARG A 124 0.37 15.03 2.89
C ARG A 124 -0.03 13.74 2.20
N ALA A 125 -1.21 13.20 2.52
CA ALA A 125 -1.76 12.04 1.84
C ALA A 125 -1.96 12.30 0.34
N GLY A 126 -2.53 13.45 -0.03
CA GLY A 126 -2.69 13.89 -1.42
C GLY A 126 -1.37 13.98 -2.19
N ARG A 127 -0.31 14.52 -1.57
CA ARG A 127 1.03 14.54 -2.18
C ARG A 127 1.60 13.15 -2.43
N ILE A 128 1.34 12.20 -1.55
CA ILE A 128 1.80 10.83 -1.72
C ILE A 128 1.08 10.18 -2.91
N LEU A 129 -0.23 10.37 -3.04
CA LEU A 129 -1.02 9.88 -4.19
C LEU A 129 -0.47 10.41 -5.53
N VAL A 130 -0.14 11.70 -5.59
CA VAL A 130 0.46 12.32 -6.79
C VAL A 130 1.81 11.70 -7.11
N ALA A 131 2.67 11.53 -6.10
CA ALA A 131 4.01 10.95 -6.29
C ALA A 131 3.93 9.50 -6.80
N GLU A 132 3.05 8.68 -6.22
CA GLU A 132 2.85 7.29 -6.65
C GLU A 132 2.31 7.20 -8.08
N THR A 133 1.35 8.06 -8.42
CA THR A 133 0.79 8.13 -9.78
C THR A 133 1.85 8.58 -10.78
N GLY A 134 2.65 9.57 -10.41
CA GLY A 134 3.78 10.05 -11.21
C GLY A 134 4.82 8.95 -11.45
N HIS A 135 5.18 8.20 -10.42
CA HIS A 135 6.15 7.11 -10.53
C HIS A 135 5.67 6.01 -11.49
N GLN A 136 4.40 5.59 -11.37
CA GLN A 136 3.82 4.59 -12.26
C GLN A 136 3.68 5.05 -13.71
N LEU A 137 3.49 6.36 -13.94
CA LEU A 137 3.48 6.92 -15.29
C LEU A 137 4.90 6.93 -15.87
N LEU A 138 5.90 7.29 -15.06
CA LEU A 138 7.31 7.24 -15.46
C LEU A 138 7.76 5.81 -15.79
N ASP A 139 7.39 4.83 -14.96
CA ASP A 139 7.72 3.42 -15.22
C ASP A 139 7.09 2.92 -16.53
N ARG A 140 5.83 3.29 -16.78
CA ARG A 140 5.16 2.96 -18.05
C ARG A 140 5.81 3.63 -19.24
N ALA A 141 6.18 4.90 -19.11
CA ALA A 141 6.89 5.63 -20.16
C ALA A 141 8.26 5.02 -20.44
N ALA A 142 9.03 4.70 -19.40
CA ALA A 142 10.33 4.06 -19.53
C ALA A 142 10.22 2.68 -20.20
N GLY A 143 9.23 1.87 -19.80
CA GLY A 143 8.93 0.59 -20.45
C GLY A 143 8.58 0.75 -21.93
N ALA A 144 7.73 1.73 -22.28
CA ALA A 144 7.37 2.01 -23.67
C ALA A 144 8.57 2.47 -24.51
N VAL A 145 9.44 3.33 -23.95
CA VAL A 145 10.67 3.78 -24.61
C VAL A 145 11.62 2.60 -24.84
N ASN A 146 11.82 1.73 -23.85
CA ASN A 146 12.68 0.55 -23.98
C ASN A 146 12.16 -0.40 -25.08
N VAL A 147 10.85 -0.61 -25.17
CA VAL A 147 10.25 -1.42 -26.25
C VAL A 147 10.50 -0.77 -27.61
N ALA A 148 10.31 0.55 -27.72
CA ALA A 148 10.59 1.26 -28.97
C ALA A 148 12.08 1.17 -29.38
N GLU A 149 13.00 1.28 -28.42
CA GLU A 149 14.44 1.12 -28.64
C GLU A 149 14.78 -0.28 -29.17
N GLN A 150 14.21 -1.32 -28.57
CA GLN A 150 14.39 -2.71 -29.03
C GLN A 150 13.90 -2.91 -30.47
N HIS A 151 12.75 -2.32 -30.83
CA HIS A 151 12.26 -2.37 -32.21
C HIS A 151 13.20 -1.65 -33.20
N LEU A 152 13.72 -0.47 -32.83
CA LEU A 152 14.66 0.28 -33.67
C LEU A 152 15.99 -0.46 -33.85
N ALA A 153 16.52 -1.09 -32.79
CA ALA A 153 17.71 -1.92 -32.88
C ALA A 153 17.51 -3.13 -33.82
N GLY A 154 16.34 -3.77 -33.76
CA GLY A 154 15.97 -4.84 -34.69
C GLY A 154 15.95 -4.37 -36.16
N TYR A 155 15.45 -3.15 -36.43
CA TYR A 155 15.51 -2.59 -37.79
C TYR A 155 16.94 -2.30 -38.26
N GLN A 156 17.82 -1.80 -37.38
CA GLN A 156 19.22 -1.59 -37.72
C GLN A 156 19.92 -2.90 -38.08
N GLN A 157 19.72 -3.96 -37.28
CA GLN A 157 20.28 -5.28 -37.57
C GLN A 157 19.79 -5.84 -38.93
N ALA A 158 18.52 -5.65 -39.26
CA ALA A 158 17.99 -6.05 -40.56
C ALA A 158 18.62 -5.27 -41.73
N LEU A 159 18.87 -3.96 -41.55
CA LEU A 159 19.58 -3.15 -42.53
C LEU A 159 21.02 -3.63 -42.73
N ASP A 160 21.72 -3.97 -41.66
CA ASP A 160 23.10 -4.49 -41.73
C ASP A 160 23.16 -5.81 -42.50
N GLN A 161 22.21 -6.72 -42.25
CA GLN A 161 22.10 -7.98 -43.00
C GLN A 161 21.81 -7.75 -44.49
N LEU A 162 20.88 -6.86 -44.81
CA LEU A 162 20.57 -6.50 -46.20
C LEU A 162 21.77 -5.85 -46.90
N SER A 163 22.55 -5.03 -46.19
CA SER A 163 23.77 -4.43 -46.74
C SER A 163 24.83 -5.48 -47.07
N THR A 164 24.96 -6.51 -46.22
CA THR A 164 25.85 -7.65 -46.43
C THR A 164 25.43 -8.45 -47.65
N VAL A 165 24.13 -8.81 -47.75
CA VAL A 165 23.59 -9.51 -48.92
C VAL A 165 23.79 -8.71 -50.21
N LYS A 166 23.59 -7.38 -50.17
CA LYS A 166 23.86 -6.51 -51.32
C LYS A 166 25.33 -6.58 -51.74
N ALA A 167 26.26 -6.49 -50.79
CA ALA A 167 27.69 -6.54 -51.07
C ALA A 167 28.11 -7.89 -51.69
N GLU A 168 27.57 -9.00 -51.20
CA GLU A 168 27.80 -10.33 -51.77
C GLU A 168 27.25 -10.43 -53.21
N LEU A 169 26.04 -9.93 -53.45
CA LEU A 169 25.44 -9.90 -54.78
C LEU A 169 26.25 -9.04 -55.76
N ASP A 170 26.79 -7.91 -55.32
CA ASP A 170 27.64 -7.05 -56.14
C ASP A 170 28.98 -7.75 -56.47
N HIS A 171 29.55 -8.51 -55.51
CA HIS A 171 30.74 -9.34 -55.75
C HIS A 171 30.49 -10.43 -56.80
N VAL A 172 29.38 -11.17 -56.66
CA VAL A 172 28.98 -12.21 -57.61
C VAL A 172 28.73 -11.61 -59.00
N ARG A 173 28.05 -10.46 -59.07
CA ARG A 173 27.84 -9.74 -60.32
C ARG A 173 29.18 -9.39 -60.99
N HIS A 174 30.13 -8.84 -60.23
CA HIS A 174 31.43 -8.47 -60.77
C HIS A 174 32.21 -9.68 -61.31
N PHE A 175 32.18 -10.81 -60.59
CA PHE A 175 32.78 -12.07 -61.05
C PHE A 175 32.21 -12.51 -62.40
N PHE A 176 30.87 -12.57 -62.53
CA PHE A 176 30.25 -13.00 -63.78
C PHE A 176 30.47 -12.02 -64.94
N THR A 177 30.49 -10.71 -64.67
CA THR A 177 30.85 -9.70 -65.68
C THR A 177 32.28 -9.93 -66.17
N HIS A 178 33.24 -10.09 -65.26
CA HIS A 178 34.63 -10.36 -65.63
C HIS A 178 34.81 -11.66 -66.43
N GLU A 179 34.19 -12.76 -66.00
CA GLU A 179 34.22 -14.03 -66.74
C GLU A 179 33.60 -13.93 -68.14
N SER A 180 32.58 -13.09 -68.31
CA SER A 180 31.92 -12.88 -69.61
C SER A 180 32.72 -12.03 -70.60
N GLU A 181 33.69 -11.26 -70.11
CA GLU A 181 34.52 -10.34 -70.91
C GLU A 181 35.90 -10.92 -71.29
N LEU A 182 36.25 -12.11 -70.78
CA LEU A 182 37.49 -12.80 -71.15
C LEU A 182 37.45 -13.28 -72.62
N PRO A 183 38.46 -12.96 -73.46
CA PRO A 183 38.51 -13.42 -74.82
C PRO A 183 38.80 -14.94 -74.86
N ARG A 184 38.03 -15.65 -75.69
CA ARG A 184 38.19 -17.10 -75.94
C ARG A 184 39.57 -17.46 -76.50
#